data_AF-A0A0D2BPI6-F1
#
_entry.id   AF-A0A0D2BPI6-F1
#
_cell.length_a   1.000
_cell.length_b   1.000
_cell.length_c   1.000
_cell.angle_alpha   90.00
_cell.angle_beta   90.00
_cell.angle_gamma   90.00
#
_symmetry.space_group_name_H-M   'P 1'
#
loop_
_entity.id
_entity.type
_entity.pdbx_description
1 polymer ?
#
loop_
_entity_poly.entity_id
_entity_poly.type
_entity_poly.pdbx_seq_one_letter_code
_entity_poly.pdbx_strand_id
1 'polypeptide(L)'
;MSGAEVIGGISGVIAIIEASIKAYGSARKDLKLGDAFEAVGRRLPIILDTLETCKNHLAPTEDSMPTDVCEALEKILDTFDVKAGRLREIFEKVIPGQDDGWKKQYLKILKRLGKGNKVEKLMKSITEDV
;
A
#
# COMPACT_ATOMS: atom_id res chain seq x y z
N MET A 1 8.09 -20.18 -7.35
CA MET A 1 8.76 -19.29 -6.39
C MET A 1 9.36 -20.11 -5.24
N SER A 2 10.53 -19.74 -4.72
CA SER A 2 11.18 -20.29 -3.52
C SER A 2 10.76 -19.54 -2.25
N GLY A 3 11.02 -20.08 -1.06
CA GLY A 3 10.73 -19.40 0.21
C GLY A 3 11.43 -18.03 0.31
N ALA A 4 12.65 -17.93 -0.20
CA ALA A 4 13.43 -16.69 -0.27
C ALA A 4 12.74 -15.63 -1.14
N GLU A 5 12.22 -16.03 -2.30
CA GLU A 5 11.50 -15.14 -3.21
C GLU A 5 10.17 -14.67 -2.59
N VAL A 6 9.47 -15.53 -1.85
CA VAL A 6 8.25 -15.16 -1.09
C VAL A 6 8.56 -14.10 -0.04
N ILE A 7 9.60 -14.30 0.78
CA ILE A 7 10.03 -13.33 1.81
C ILE A 7 10.49 -12.02 1.17
N GLY A 8 11.19 -12.10 0.04
CA GLY A 8 11.56 -10.94 -0.76
C GLY A 8 10.34 -10.15 -1.26
N GLY A 9 9.31 -10.84 -1.75
CA GLY A 9 8.04 -10.25 -2.16
C GLY A 9 7.32 -9.54 -1.02
N ILE A 10 7.20 -10.18 0.15
CA ILE A 10 6.62 -9.55 1.37
C ILE A 10 7.41 -8.29 1.73
N SER A 11 8.74 -8.34 1.68
CA SER A 11 9.62 -7.20 1.97
C SER A 11 9.40 -6.04 0.99
N GLY A 12 9.19 -6.34 -0.29
CA GLY A 12 8.85 -5.35 -1.31
C GLY A 12 7.52 -4.64 -1.01
N VAL A 13 6.48 -5.39 -0.65
CA VAL A 13 5.18 -4.83 -0.27
C VAL A 13 5.30 -3.96 0.99
N ILE A 14 6.03 -4.42 2.01
CA ILE A 14 6.32 -3.65 3.24
C ILE A 14 6.90 -2.28 2.90
N ALA A 15 7.94 -2.23 2.05
CA ALA A 15 8.59 -0.98 1.66
C ALA A 15 7.61 0.02 1.00
N ILE A 16 6.66 -0.48 0.20
CA ILE A 16 5.62 0.35 -0.42
C ILE A 16 4.64 0.90 0.64
N ILE A 17 4.24 0.07 1.62
CA ILE A 17 3.35 0.50 2.70
C ILE A 17 4.04 1.53 3.60
N GLU A 18 5.31 1.34 3.97
CA GLU A 18 6.08 2.31 4.75
C GLU A 18 6.18 3.67 4.04
N ALA A 19 6.50 3.65 2.74
CA ALA A 19 6.52 4.85 1.91
C ALA A 19 5.15 5.55 1.91
N SER A 20 4.06 4.77 1.82
CA SER A 20 2.69 5.27 1.85
C SER A 20 2.32 5.91 3.19
N ILE A 21 2.74 5.32 4.32
CA ILE A 21 2.55 5.88 5.67
C ILE A 21 3.27 7.22 5.81
N LYS A 22 4.53 7.29 5.37
CA LYS A 22 5.32 8.54 5.39
C LYS A 22 4.67 9.64 4.54
N ALA A 23 4.17 9.25 3.37
CA ALA A 23 3.49 10.15 2.46
C ALA A 23 2.18 10.68 3.09
N TYR A 24 1.33 9.78 3.60
CA TYR A 24 0.12 10.14 4.36
C TYR A 24 0.42 11.11 5.52
N GLY A 25 1.43 10.79 6.34
CA GLY A 25 1.83 11.62 7.48
C GLY A 25 2.27 13.02 7.07
N SER A 26 2.95 13.16 5.93
CA SER A 26 3.32 14.46 5.37
C SER A 26 2.09 15.24 4.89
N ALA A 27 1.21 14.59 4.11
CA ALA A 27 -0.01 15.24 3.60
C ALA A 27 -0.95 15.73 4.71
N ARG A 28 -1.05 14.98 5.82
CA ARG A 28 -1.93 15.32 6.95
C ARG A 28 -1.48 16.57 7.71
N LYS A 29 -0.18 16.90 7.67
CA LYS A 29 0.34 18.14 8.28
C LYS A 29 -0.11 19.39 7.52
N ASP A 30 -0.31 19.25 6.21
CA ASP A 30 -0.52 20.38 5.30
C ASP A 30 -1.98 20.54 4.83
N LEU A 31 -2.84 19.55 5.09
CA LEU A 31 -4.22 19.48 4.60
C LEU A 31 -5.19 18.82 5.60
N LYS A 32 -6.44 19.29 5.57
CA LYS A 32 -7.59 18.47 6.00
C LYS A 32 -7.94 17.50 4.88
N LEU A 33 -7.57 16.23 5.08
CA LEU A 33 -7.83 15.15 4.14
C LEU A 33 -9.29 14.67 4.31
N GLY A 34 -9.90 14.17 3.24
CA GLY A 34 -11.27 13.62 3.30
C GLY A 34 -11.34 12.32 4.10
N ASP A 35 -12.54 11.97 4.58
CA ASP A 35 -12.76 10.84 5.50
C ASP A 35 -12.23 9.51 4.97
N ALA A 36 -12.33 9.25 3.67
CA ALA A 36 -11.79 8.05 3.04
C ALA A 36 -10.25 7.98 3.13
N PHE A 37 -9.58 9.12 3.02
CA PHE A 37 -8.12 9.20 3.08
C PHE A 37 -7.62 9.04 4.51
N GLU A 38 -8.34 9.61 5.49
CA GLU A 38 -8.10 9.34 6.92
C GLU A 38 -8.35 7.88 7.27
N ALA A 39 -9.40 7.25 6.72
CA ALA A 39 -9.67 5.84 6.93
C ALA A 39 -8.52 4.94 6.43
N VAL A 40 -7.96 5.22 5.25
CA VAL A 40 -6.78 4.49 4.75
C VAL A 40 -5.57 4.74 5.62
N GLY A 41 -5.28 6.00 5.95
CA GLY A 41 -4.14 6.36 6.80
C GLY A 41 -4.16 5.64 8.15
N ARG A 42 -5.34 5.38 8.73
CA ARG A 42 -5.49 4.58 9.96
C ARG A 42 -5.26 3.07 9.76
N ARG A 43 -5.48 2.52 8.56
CA ARG A 43 -5.30 1.08 8.29
C ARG A 43 -3.90 0.73 7.81
N LEU A 44 -3.18 1.65 7.17
CA LEU A 44 -1.81 1.37 6.69
C LEU A 44 -0.86 0.84 7.78
N PRO A 45 -0.84 1.38 9.03
CA PRO A 45 -0.01 0.82 10.09
C PRO A 45 -0.40 -0.61 10.49
N ILE A 46 -1.69 -0.96 10.43
CA ILE A 46 -2.20 -2.30 10.75
C ILE A 46 -1.75 -3.30 9.68
N ILE A 47 -1.82 -2.90 8.41
CA ILE A 47 -1.34 -3.70 7.27
C ILE A 47 0.17 -3.93 7.40
N LEU A 48 0.93 -2.88 7.74
CA LEU A 48 2.38 -2.99 7.96
C LEU A 48 2.71 -4.01 9.06
N ASP A 49 2.07 -3.90 10.22
CA ASP A 49 2.30 -4.81 11.35
C ASP A 49 1.94 -6.26 11.00
N THR A 50 0.84 -6.46 10.26
CA THR A 50 0.43 -7.79 9.78
C THR A 50 1.48 -8.38 8.84
N LEU A 51 1.95 -7.61 7.86
CA LEU A 51 2.97 -8.06 6.90
C LEU A 51 4.31 -8.35 7.59
N GLU A 52 4.75 -7.50 8.53
CA GLU A 52 5.95 -7.74 9.33
C GLU A 52 5.80 -9.01 10.17
N THR A 53 4.64 -9.23 10.79
CA THR A 53 4.35 -10.45 11.55
C THR A 53 4.44 -11.69 10.66
N CYS A 54 3.81 -11.65 9.48
CA CYS A 54 3.89 -12.74 8.50
C CYS A 54 5.34 -13.00 8.06
N LYS A 55 6.09 -11.94 7.71
CA LYS A 55 7.51 -12.05 7.33
C LYS A 55 8.32 -12.74 8.42
N ASN A 56 8.18 -12.29 9.66
CA ASN A 56 8.93 -12.82 10.80
C ASN A 56 8.57 -14.27 11.14
N HIS A 57 7.33 -14.69 10.86
CA HIS A 57 6.93 -16.09 11.02
C HIS A 57 7.46 -17.00 9.90
N LEU A 58 7.55 -16.47 8.68
CA LEU A 58 7.94 -17.25 7.50
C LEU A 58 9.47 -17.30 7.31
N ALA A 59 10.20 -16.25 7.72
CA ALA A 59 11.65 -16.15 7.58
C ALA A 59 12.44 -17.36 8.13
N PRO A 60 12.11 -17.92 9.31
CA PRO A 60 12.80 -19.11 9.82
C PRO A 60 12.61 -20.37 8.97
N THR A 61 11.61 -20.37 8.09
CA THR A 61 11.24 -21.53 7.25
C THR A 61 11.68 -21.39 5.79
N GLU A 62 12.40 -20.32 5.45
CA GLU A 62 12.81 -19.96 4.08
C GLU A 62 13.36 -21.13 3.26
N ASP A 63 14.30 -21.90 3.84
CA ASP A 63 14.98 -23.02 3.17
C ASP A 63 14.17 -24.33 3.13
N SER A 64 13.08 -24.40 3.90
CA SER A 64 12.30 -25.62 4.11
C SER A 64 10.82 -25.49 3.72
N MET A 65 10.45 -24.34 3.14
CA MET A 65 9.07 -24.05 2.77
C MET A 65 8.61 -24.98 1.63
N PRO A 66 7.50 -25.70 1.80
CA PRO A 66 6.94 -26.54 0.74
C PRO A 66 6.62 -25.72 -0.52
N THR A 67 6.87 -26.30 -1.70
CA THR A 67 6.66 -25.60 -2.98
C THR A 67 5.22 -25.15 -3.20
N ASP A 68 4.24 -25.97 -2.79
CA ASP A 68 2.81 -25.64 -2.86
C ASP A 68 2.43 -24.45 -1.96
N VAL A 69 3.07 -24.34 -0.80
CA VAL A 69 2.92 -23.17 0.08
C VAL A 69 3.52 -21.92 -0.58
N CYS A 70 4.71 -22.02 -1.18
CA CYS A 70 5.32 -20.90 -1.89
C CYS A 70 4.43 -20.41 -3.06
N GLU A 71 3.88 -21.32 -3.86
CA GLU A 71 2.99 -20.99 -4.98
C GLU A 71 1.66 -20.37 -4.53
N ALA A 72 1.12 -20.80 -3.38
CA ALA A 72 -0.07 -20.19 -2.80
C ALA A 72 0.21 -18.75 -2.33
N LEU A 73 1.36 -18.53 -1.69
CA LEU A 73 1.79 -17.22 -1.22
C LEU A 73 2.12 -16.27 -2.38
N GLU A 74 2.73 -16.77 -3.46
CA GLU A 74 3.00 -16.02 -4.69
C GLU A 74 1.72 -15.36 -5.25
N LYS A 75 0.63 -16.12 -5.40
CA LYS A 75 -0.65 -15.59 -5.92
C LYS A 75 -1.24 -14.50 -5.02
N ILE A 76 -1.06 -14.65 -3.72
CA ILE A 76 -1.50 -13.65 -2.74
C ILE A 76 -0.64 -12.39 -2.88
N LEU A 77 0.68 -12.55 -3.00
CA LEU A 77 1.63 -11.45 -3.19
C LEU A 77 1.38 -10.68 -4.47
N ASP A 78 1.10 -11.32 -5.60
CA ASP A 78 0.73 -10.64 -6.84
C ASP A 78 -0.49 -9.72 -6.65
N THR A 79 -1.47 -10.19 -5.88
CA THR A 79 -2.66 -9.41 -5.56
C THR A 79 -2.32 -8.22 -4.67
N PHE A 80 -1.43 -8.40 -3.69
CA PHE A 80 -0.95 -7.32 -2.84
C PHE A 80 -0.10 -6.31 -3.61
N ASP A 81 0.78 -6.75 -4.50
CA ASP A 81 1.69 -5.89 -5.26
C ASP A 81 0.89 -4.98 -6.22
N VAL A 82 -0.16 -5.50 -6.86
CA VAL A 82 -1.08 -4.68 -7.66
C VAL A 82 -1.77 -3.61 -6.81
N LYS A 83 -2.21 -3.95 -5.59
CA LYS A 83 -2.88 -3.00 -4.69
C LYS A 83 -1.90 -1.98 -4.10
N ALA A 84 -0.73 -2.43 -3.68
CA ALA A 84 0.35 -1.61 -3.14
C ALA A 84 0.88 -0.65 -4.22
N GLY A 85 1.07 -1.12 -5.45
CA GLY A 85 1.45 -0.29 -6.59
C GLY A 85 0.43 0.81 -6.88
N ARG A 86 -0.88 0.50 -6.83
CA ARG A 86 -1.93 1.51 -6.96
C ARG A 86 -1.94 2.51 -5.81
N LEU A 87 -1.69 2.06 -4.59
CA LEU A 87 -1.56 2.92 -3.41
C LEU A 87 -0.38 3.87 -3.56
N ARG A 88 0.78 3.35 -4.00
CA ARG A 88 1.97 4.11 -4.34
C ARG A 88 1.69 5.15 -5.40
N GLU A 89 1.04 4.77 -6.50
CA GLU A 89 0.65 5.72 -7.55
C GLU A 89 -0.25 6.84 -7.02
N ILE A 90 -1.20 6.53 -6.14
CA ILE A 90 -2.01 7.56 -5.48
C ILE A 90 -1.07 8.48 -4.69
N PHE A 91 -0.29 7.97 -3.74
CA PHE A 91 0.53 8.82 -2.89
C PHE A 91 1.59 9.61 -3.66
N GLU A 92 2.26 9.03 -4.65
CA GLU A 92 3.25 9.73 -5.48
C GLU A 92 2.61 10.82 -6.35
N LYS A 93 1.43 10.55 -6.94
CA LYS A 93 0.74 11.53 -7.78
C LYS A 93 0.02 12.60 -6.94
N VAL A 94 -0.40 12.25 -5.72
CA VAL A 94 -1.04 13.16 -4.77
C VAL A 94 -0.02 14.01 -4.03
N ILE A 95 1.19 13.52 -3.78
CA ILE A 95 2.20 14.19 -2.95
C ILE A 95 3.52 14.31 -3.73
N PRO A 96 3.63 15.20 -4.74
CA PRO A 96 4.95 15.54 -5.25
C PRO A 96 5.75 16.24 -4.17
N GLY A 97 7.03 15.86 -4.09
CA GLY A 97 7.98 16.41 -3.14
C GLY A 97 8.05 17.93 -3.23
N GLN A 98 7.98 18.55 -2.04
CA GLN A 98 8.48 19.88 -1.69
C GLN A 98 8.04 21.12 -2.50
N ASP A 99 7.11 21.01 -3.45
CA ASP A 99 6.69 22.19 -4.22
C ASP A 99 5.17 22.43 -4.21
N ASP A 100 4.79 23.70 -4.26
CA ASP A 100 3.43 24.24 -4.07
C ASP A 100 2.39 23.68 -5.06
N GLY A 101 2.85 22.96 -6.08
CA GLY A 101 2.05 22.34 -7.14
C GLY A 101 1.31 21.06 -6.74
N TRP A 102 1.65 20.43 -5.61
CA TRP A 102 1.10 19.13 -5.24
C TRP A 102 -0.41 19.13 -5.01
N LYS A 103 -0.92 20.14 -4.30
CA LYS A 103 -2.36 20.33 -4.04
C LYS A 103 -3.15 20.50 -5.34
N LYS A 104 -2.57 21.22 -6.31
CA LYS A 104 -3.16 21.43 -7.64
C LYS A 104 -3.16 20.15 -8.47
N GLN A 105 -2.12 19.31 -8.32
CA GLN A 105 -2.01 18.01 -8.97
C GLN A 105 -3.00 17.00 -8.36
N TYR A 106 -3.11 16.96 -7.03
CA TYR A 106 -4.12 16.18 -6.31
C TYR A 106 -5.54 16.53 -6.76
N LEU A 107 -5.90 17.81 -6.77
CA LEU A 107 -7.20 18.29 -7.26
C LEU A 107 -7.42 17.97 -8.74
N LYS A 108 -6.39 18.05 -9.58
CA LYS A 108 -6.45 17.63 -10.99
C LYS A 108 -6.72 16.14 -11.12
N ILE A 109 -6.08 15.29 -10.32
CA ILE A 109 -6.24 13.84 -10.33
C ILE A 109 -7.63 13.45 -9.85
N LEU A 110 -8.12 14.05 -8.76
CA LEU A 110 -9.51 13.89 -8.30
C LEU A 110 -10.51 14.30 -9.39
N LYS A 111 -10.24 15.38 -10.13
CA LYS A 111 -11.07 15.80 -11.28
C LYS A 111 -10.96 14.82 -12.47
N ARG A 112 -9.76 14.31 -12.78
CA ARG A 112 -9.50 13.39 -13.92
C ARG A 112 -10.06 11.99 -13.67
N LEU A 113 -10.04 11.52 -12.43
CA LEU A 113 -10.55 10.21 -12.03
C LEU A 113 -12.09 10.19 -11.89
N GLY A 114 -12.75 11.36 -11.97
CA GLY A 114 -14.20 11.51 -11.91
C GLY A 114 -14.70 11.56 -10.46
N LYS A 115 -15.62 12.51 -10.20
CA LYS A 115 -16.33 12.81 -8.94
C LYS A 115 -16.30 11.67 -7.91
N GLY A 116 -15.41 11.75 -6.92
CA GLY A 116 -15.38 10.99 -5.65
C GLY A 116 -15.13 9.48 -5.76
N ASN A 117 -15.75 8.81 -6.73
CA ASN A 117 -16.07 7.40 -6.65
C ASN A 117 -14.87 6.48 -6.91
N LYS A 118 -13.90 6.84 -7.77
CA LYS A 118 -12.79 5.91 -8.10
C LYS A 118 -11.66 5.91 -7.07
N VAL A 119 -11.29 7.08 -6.56
CA VAL A 119 -10.30 7.16 -5.47
C VAL A 119 -10.91 6.62 -4.19
N GLU A 120 -12.15 7.00 -3.85
CA GLU A 120 -12.83 6.41 -2.69
C GLU A 120 -13.06 4.91 -2.86
N LYS A 121 -13.47 4.40 -4.04
CA LYS A 121 -13.59 2.94 -4.24
C LYS A 121 -12.26 2.22 -4.16
N LEU A 122 -11.17 2.80 -4.67
CA LEU A 122 -9.85 2.19 -4.58
C LEU A 122 -9.34 2.20 -3.13
N MET A 123 -9.51 3.32 -2.42
CA MET A 123 -9.22 3.43 -1.00
C MET A 123 -10.11 2.48 -0.17
N LYS A 124 -11.38 2.32 -0.56
CA LYS A 124 -12.32 1.37 0.05
C LYS A 124 -11.92 -0.07 -0.25
N SER A 125 -11.54 -0.43 -1.48
CA SER A 125 -11.11 -1.79 -1.81
C SER A 125 -9.78 -2.17 -1.16
N ILE A 126 -8.86 -1.22 -0.97
CA ILE A 126 -7.61 -1.43 -0.22
C ILE A 126 -7.93 -1.72 1.26
N THR A 127 -9.04 -1.18 1.76
CA THR A 127 -9.44 -1.35 3.15
C THR A 127 -10.41 -2.51 3.38
N GLU A 128 -11.20 -2.93 2.39
CA GLU A 128 -12.18 -4.03 2.50
C GLU A 128 -11.56 -5.43 2.60
N ASP A 129 -10.29 -5.60 2.23
CA ASP A 129 -9.57 -6.89 2.27
C ASP A 129 -8.74 -7.10 3.55
N VAL A 130 -9.00 -6.31 4.61
CA VAL A 130 -8.38 -6.40 5.95
C VAL A 130 -9.46 -6.38 7.02
#